data_AF-A0A1F2Z0J2-F1
#
_entry.id   AF-A0A1F2Z0J2-F1
#
_cell.length_a   1.000
_cell.length_b   1.000
_cell.length_c   1.000
_cell.angle_alpha   90.00
_cell.angle_beta   90.00
_cell.angle_gamma   90.00
#
_symmetry.space_group_name_H-M   'P 1'
#
loop_
_entity.id
_entity.type
_entity.pdbx_description
1 polymer ?
#
loop_
_entity_poly.entity_id
_entity_poly.type
_entity_poly.pdbx_seq_one_letter_code
_entity_poly.pdbx_strand_id
1 'polypeptide(L)'
;MLDFAWSEFLVVIIVAVIVIGPKQLPEVLYGLGRVARRLQYMKFALSKQFEDFMEQADLNEIRNFKKMTFDGALHNGVEEDEIAEEQKLAEASAPHPSHPPLVKND
;
A
#
# COMPACT_ATOMS: atom_id res chain seq x y z
N MET A 1 5.12 -14.37 -1.89
CA MET A 1 5.64 -13.88 -0.60
C MET A 1 4.55 -13.81 0.50
N LEU A 2 3.56 -14.71 0.52
CA LEU A 2 2.44 -14.67 1.49
C LEU A 2 2.50 -15.75 2.58
N ASP A 3 3.32 -16.80 2.42
CA ASP A 3 3.44 -17.88 3.42
C ASP A 3 3.98 -17.42 4.78
N PHE A 4 4.84 -16.40 4.80
CA PHE A 4 5.44 -15.90 6.05
C PHE A 4 4.46 -15.08 6.89
N ALA A 5 3.74 -14.12 6.28
CA ALA A 5 2.87 -13.20 7.00
C ALA A 5 1.70 -13.89 7.70
N TRP A 6 1.09 -14.90 7.06
CA TRP A 6 -0.02 -15.65 7.66
C TRP A 6 0.43 -16.49 8.86
N SER A 7 1.58 -17.14 8.74
CA SER A 7 2.17 -17.97 9.79
C SER A 7 2.62 -17.13 11.00
N GLU A 8 3.23 -15.98 10.75
CA GLU A 8 3.68 -15.03 11.77
C GLU A 8 2.49 -14.43 12.55
N PHE A 9 1.40 -14.08 11.86
CA PHE A 9 0.18 -13.62 12.52
C PHE A 9 -0.38 -14.66 13.50
N LEU A 10 -0.35 -15.94 13.13
CA LEU A 10 -0.79 -17.04 13.99
C LEU A 10 0.06 -17.13 15.26
N VAL A 11 1.38 -17.01 15.14
CA VAL A 11 2.31 -17.03 16.28
C VAL A 11 2.04 -15.84 17.20
N VAL A 12 1.87 -14.64 16.64
CA VAL A 12 1.56 -13.43 17.43
C VAL A 12 0.25 -13.56 18.18
N ILE A 13 -0.79 -14.12 17.56
CA ILE A 13 -2.09 -14.36 18.21
C ILE A 13 -1.92 -15.32 19.39
N ILE A 14 -1.18 -16.42 19.22
CA ILE A 14 -0.93 -17.39 20.29
C ILE A 14 -0.18 -16.73 21.45
N VAL A 15 0.88 -15.97 21.17
CA VAL A 15 1.65 -15.25 22.19
C VAL A 15 0.77 -14.24 22.92
N ALA A 16 -0.05 -13.46 22.20
CA ALA A 16 -0.98 -12.51 22.79
C ALA A 16 -2.00 -13.21 23.71
N VAL A 17 -2.52 -14.37 23.32
CA VAL A 17 -3.42 -15.19 24.15
C VAL A 17 -2.75 -15.65 25.44
N ILE A 18 -1.47 -16.02 25.40
CA ILE A 18 -0.74 -16.47 26.59
C ILE A 18 -0.46 -15.30 27.54
N VAL A 19 -0.01 -14.16 27.01
CA VAL A 19 0.39 -12.99 27.81
C VAL A 19 -0.80 -12.28 28.42
N ILE A 20 -1.84 -12.02 27.62
CA ILE A 20 -3.04 -11.30 28.05
C ILE A 20 -4.05 -12.27 28.69
N GLY A 21 -4.05 -13.54 28.28
CA GLY A 21 -4.97 -14.57 28.74
C GLY A 21 -6.11 -14.81 27.74
N PRO A 22 -6.54 -16.07 27.55
CA PRO A 22 -7.51 -16.48 26.52
C PRO A 22 -8.90 -15.90 26.70
N LYS A 23 -9.26 -15.48 27.91
CA LYS A 23 -10.56 -14.85 28.21
C LYS A 23 -10.54 -13.33 28.07
N GLN A 24 -9.36 -12.72 28.22
CA GLN A 24 -9.21 -11.26 28.19
C GLN A 24 -9.08 -10.73 26.75
N LEU A 25 -8.39 -11.47 25.87
CA LEU A 25 -8.30 -11.14 24.44
C LEU A 25 -9.69 -10.95 23.79
N PRO A 26 -10.64 -11.90 23.88
CA PRO A 26 -11.98 -11.72 23.30
C PRO A 26 -12.77 -10.59 23.98
N GLU A 27 -12.59 -10.36 25.28
CA GLU A 27 -13.28 -9.27 25.99
C GLU A 27 -12.79 -7.89 25.53
N VAL A 28 -11.48 -7.73 25.31
CA VAL A 28 -10.89 -6.51 24.73
C VAL A 28 -11.35 -6.31 23.29
N LEU A 29 -11.35 -7.36 22.46
CA LEU A 29 -11.89 -7.29 21.09
C LEU A 29 -13.37 -6.91 21.07
N TYR A 30 -14.16 -7.41 22.02
CA TYR A 30 -15.57 -7.07 22.13
C TYR A 30 -15.77 -5.60 22.55
N GLY A 31 -14.94 -5.10 23.47
CA GLY A 31 -14.90 -3.69 23.86
C GLY A 31 -14.51 -2.77 22.71
N LEU A 32 -13.42 -3.10 22.01
CA LEU A 32 -12.94 -2.37 20.83
C LEU A 32 -13.96 -2.41 19.70
N GLY A 33 -14.57 -3.58 19.47
CA GLY A 33 -15.63 -3.79 18.50
C GLY A 33 -16.88 -2.96 18.79
N ARG A 34 -17.24 -2.76 20.06
CA ARG A 34 -18.34 -1.85 20.44
C ARG A 34 -18.02 -0.40 20.12
N VAL A 35 -16.78 0.04 20.34
CA VAL A 35 -16.31 1.38 19.98
C VAL A 35 -16.29 1.55 18.46
N ALA A 36 -15.70 0.60 17.73
CA ALA A 36 -15.68 0.57 16.28
C ALA A 36 -17.10 0.57 15.69
N ARG A 37 -18.02 -0.19 16.29
CA ARG A 37 -19.43 -0.22 15.89
C ARG A 37 -20.11 1.13 16.08
N ARG A 38 -19.85 1.83 17.18
CA ARG A 38 -20.33 3.20 17.39
C ARG A 38 -19.76 4.16 16.35
N LEU A 39 -18.47 4.07 16.04
CA LEU A 39 -17.86 4.82 14.94
C LEU A 39 -18.49 4.46 13.58
N GLN A 40 -18.86 3.20 13.36
CA GLN A 40 -19.58 2.78 12.15
C GLN A 40 -21.01 3.32 12.06
N TYR A 41 -21.69 3.57 13.18
CA TYR A 41 -22.96 4.28 13.19
C TYR A 41 -22.75 5.79 13.00
N MET A 42 -21.71 6.34 13.61
CA MET A 42 -21.33 7.73 13.42
C MET A 42 -20.95 8.01 11.97
N LYS A 43 -20.16 7.18 11.27
CA LYS A 43 -19.88 7.38 9.83
C LYS A 43 -21.16 7.42 8.98
N PHE A 44 -22.22 6.69 9.35
CA PHE A 44 -23.47 6.72 8.60
C PHE A 44 -24.19 8.06 8.78
N ALA A 45 -24.15 8.63 9.98
CA ALA A 45 -24.69 9.96 10.28
C ALA A 45 -23.77 11.10 9.78
N LEU A 46 -22.45 10.92 9.91
CA LEU A 46 -21.41 11.84 9.46
C LEU A 46 -21.40 11.90 7.96
N SER A 47 -21.43 10.80 7.20
CA SER A 47 -21.48 10.85 5.73
C SER A 47 -22.64 11.71 5.24
N LYS A 48 -23.83 11.56 5.85
CA LYS A 48 -25.00 12.36 5.48
C LYS A 48 -24.81 13.86 5.74
N GLN A 49 -24.22 14.23 6.87
CA GLN A 49 -23.95 15.63 7.21
C GLN A 49 -22.69 16.18 6.51
N PHE A 50 -21.71 15.33 6.29
CA PHE A 50 -20.46 15.63 5.61
C PHE A 50 -20.74 15.87 4.13
N GLU A 51 -21.66 15.16 3.49
CA GLU A 51 -22.17 15.50 2.15
C GLU A 51 -22.69 16.96 2.11
N ASP A 52 -23.53 17.36 3.06
CA ASP A 52 -24.10 18.72 3.16
C ASP A 52 -23.03 19.81 3.39
N PHE A 53 -21.97 19.50 4.14
CA PHE A 53 -20.83 20.41 4.36
C PHE A 53 -19.77 20.35 3.26
N MET A 54 -19.65 19.23 2.57
CA MET A 54 -18.64 18.97 1.54
C MET A 54 -19.10 19.42 0.15
N GLU A 55 -20.40 19.56 -0.06
CA GLU A 55 -20.94 20.38 -1.15
C GLU A 55 -20.47 21.85 -1.02
N GLN A 56 -20.17 22.31 0.20
CA GLN A 56 -19.62 23.65 0.48
C GLN A 56 -18.09 23.68 0.62
N ALA A 57 -17.45 22.57 0.99
CA ALA A 57 -16.00 22.42 1.10
C ALA A 57 -15.44 21.56 -0.04
N ASP A 58 -14.90 22.22 -1.06
CA ASP A 58 -14.46 21.68 -2.35
C ASP A 58 -13.75 20.30 -2.26
N LEU A 59 -14.48 19.24 -2.68
CA LEU A 59 -14.05 17.83 -2.78
C LEU A 59 -12.71 17.60 -3.51
N ASN A 60 -12.24 18.58 -4.27
CA ASN A 60 -10.96 18.52 -4.97
C ASN A 60 -9.74 18.41 -4.05
N GLU A 61 -9.75 19.06 -2.89
CA GLU A 61 -8.56 19.16 -2.05
C GLU A 61 -8.26 17.83 -1.33
N ILE A 62 -9.29 17.14 -0.85
CA ILE A 62 -9.17 15.79 -0.26
C ILE A 62 -8.78 14.75 -1.32
N ARG A 63 -9.31 14.87 -2.54
CA ARG A 63 -8.99 13.98 -3.65
C ARG A 63 -7.52 14.11 -4.08
N ASN A 64 -6.98 15.32 -4.12
CA ASN A 64 -5.59 15.57 -4.46
C ASN A 64 -4.63 15.06 -3.37
N PHE A 65 -4.97 15.22 -2.09
CA PHE A 65 -4.17 14.69 -0.98
C PHE A 65 -4.08 13.15 -1.01
N LYS A 66 -5.20 12.48 -1.32
CA LYS A 66 -5.23 11.02 -1.48
C LYS A 66 -4.36 10.55 -2.64
N LYS A 67 -4.40 11.22 -3.79
CA LYS A 67 -3.52 10.92 -4.93
C LYS A 67 -2.04 11.09 -4.57
N MET A 68 -1.67 12.22 -3.95
CA MET A 68 -0.29 12.51 -3.60
C MET A 68 0.30 11.52 -2.58
N THR A 69 -0.50 11.08 -1.60
CA THR A 69 -0.04 10.17 -0.53
C THR A 69 -0.09 8.69 -0.96
N PHE A 70 -1.09 8.31 -1.76
CA PHE A 70 -1.32 6.92 -2.15
C PHE A 70 -0.57 6.56 -3.44
N ASP A 71 -0.59 7.40 -4.48
CA ASP A 71 0.21 7.16 -5.69
C ASP A 71 1.70 7.29 -5.40
N GLY A 72 2.11 8.21 -4.51
CA GLY A 72 3.51 8.36 -4.09
C GLY A 72 4.07 7.13 -3.37
N ALA A 73 3.21 6.26 -2.81
CA ALA A 73 3.62 5.02 -2.17
C ALA A 73 3.56 3.80 -3.12
N LEU A 74 2.76 3.86 -4.20
CA LEU A 74 2.61 2.75 -5.15
C LEU A 74 3.47 2.88 -6.41
N HIS A 75 3.96 4.08 -6.76
CA HIS A 75 4.83 4.28 -7.93
C HIS A 75 6.25 3.69 -7.77
N ASN A 76 6.69 3.33 -6.56
CA ASN A 76 8.03 2.76 -6.35
C ASN A 76 8.15 1.26 -6.71
N GLY A 77 7.10 0.59 -7.18
CA GLY A 77 7.09 -0.87 -7.31
C GLY A 77 6.57 -1.45 -8.62
N VAL A 78 6.28 -0.63 -9.64
CA VAL A 78 5.68 -1.12 -10.90
C VAL A 78 6.46 -0.71 -12.16
N GLU A 79 7.32 0.31 -12.10
CA GLU A 79 8.00 0.81 -13.30
C GLU A 79 9.25 0.00 -13.73
N GLU A 80 9.79 -0.88 -12.89
CA GLU A 80 11.03 -1.62 -13.22
C GLU A 80 10.81 -2.82 -14.17
N ASP A 81 9.58 -3.35 -14.25
CA ASP A 81 9.33 -4.63 -14.95
C ASP A 81 8.99 -4.46 -16.45
N GLU A 82 8.31 -3.38 -16.87
CA GLU A 82 7.94 -3.18 -18.29
C GLU A 82 9.13 -2.71 -19.15
N ILE A 83 9.99 -1.84 -18.60
CA ILE A 83 11.12 -1.26 -19.35
C ILE A 83 12.24 -2.29 -19.54
N ALA A 84 12.41 -3.22 -18.59
CA ALA A 84 13.44 -4.25 -18.64
C ALA A 84 13.11 -5.38 -19.65
N GLU A 85 11.82 -5.70 -19.86
CA GLU A 85 11.41 -6.67 -20.88
C GLU A 85 11.57 -6.10 -22.29
N GLU A 86 11.24 -4.82 -22.51
CA GLU A 86 11.33 -4.18 -23.82
C GLU A 86 12.80 -4.01 -24.26
N GLN A 87 13.70 -3.71 -23.33
CA GLN A 87 15.15 -3.63 -23.61
C GLN A 87 15.78 -5.00 -23.86
N LYS A 88 15.35 -6.05 -23.15
CA LYS A 88 15.87 -7.42 -23.38
C LYS A 88 15.42 -7.99 -24.72
N LEU A 89 14.21 -7.66 -25.17
CA LEU A 89 13.70 -8.08 -26.47
C LEU A 89 14.35 -7.30 -27.63
N ALA A 90 14.65 -6.02 -27.42
CA ALA A 90 15.37 -5.18 -28.39
C ALA A 90 16.85 -5.56 -28.52
N GLU A 91 17.51 -5.90 -27.41
CA GLU A 91 18.94 -6.25 -27.39
C GLU A 91 19.21 -7.67 -27.94
N ALA A 92 18.26 -8.59 -27.79
CA ALA A 92 18.35 -9.94 -28.37
C ALA A 92 18.23 -9.97 -29.91
N SER A 93 17.81 -8.87 -30.54
CA SER A 93 17.58 -8.80 -32.00
C SER A 93 18.56 -7.89 -32.77
N ALA A 94 19.50 -7.21 -32.10
CA ALA A 94 20.43 -6.29 -32.77
C ALA A 94 21.85 -6.90 -32.91
N PRO A 95 22.40 -7.04 -34.13
CA PRO A 95 23.77 -7.51 -34.34
C PRO A 95 24.76 -6.43 -33.90
N HIS A 96 25.79 -6.86 -33.17
CA HIS A 96 26.93 -6.11 -32.65
C HIS A 96 27.57 -5.17 -33.69
N PRO A 97 27.66 -3.85 -33.42
CA PRO A 97 28.95 -3.16 -33.54
C PRO A 97 29.07 -2.12 -32.40
N SER A 98 30.19 -1.90 -31.72
CA SER A 98 31.46 -1.47 -32.27
C SER A 98 32.35 -1.07 -31.07
N HIS A 99 33.59 -1.55 -31.04
CA HIS A 99 34.69 -0.78 -30.45
C HIS A 99 35.49 -0.22 -31.62
N PRO A 100 35.92 1.04 -31.56
CA PRO A 100 37.33 1.24 -31.27
C PRO A 100 37.56 2.37 -30.25
N PRO A 101 38.51 2.23 -29.31
CA PRO A 101 38.95 3.36 -28.52
C PRO A 101 39.84 4.26 -29.38
N LEU A 102 39.64 5.56 -29.24
CA LEU A 102 40.46 6.60 -29.84
C LEU A 102 41.91 6.46 -29.33
N VAL A 103 42.88 6.29 -30.24
CA VAL A 103 44.29 6.55 -29.94
C VAL A 103 44.93 7.40 -31.03
N LYS A 104 45.59 8.42 -30.51
CA LYS A 104 46.26 9.60 -31.05
C LYS A 104 47.54 9.27 -31.85
N ASN A 105 47.98 10.28 -32.60
CA ASN A 105 49.36 10.75 -32.83
C ASN A 105 50.06 10.51 -34.19
N ASP A 106 50.56 11.67 -34.66
CA ASP A 106 51.66 12.04 -35.57
C ASP A 106 51.57 11.71 -37.08
#